data_AF-A0A2U1VGL5-F1
#
_entry.id   AF-A0A2U1VGL5-F1
#
_cell.length_a   1.000
_cell.length_b   1.000
_cell.length_c   1.000
_cell.angle_alpha   90.00
_cell.angle_beta   90.00
_cell.angle_gamma   90.00
#
_symmetry.space_group_name_H-M   'P 1'
#
loop_
_entity.id
_entity.type
_entity.pdbx_description
1 polymer ?
#
loop_
_entity_poly.entity_id
_entity_poly.type
_entity_poly.pdbx_seq_one_letter_code
_entity_poly.pdbx_strand_id
1 'polypeptide(L)'
;MSDPKDRLYALLDTYTRCPVEATRTELEQSLRAYQTDWIRAHAGQPAPPPPPVENPAPAPAARPRVAGPKFPIAAADLEMLKRLADGWPGTTAEVTRWAWFENRELVTLDPNPAGEGPELLRLSPLGWAAIGRVPPD
;
A
#
# COMPACT_ATOMS: atom_id res chain seq x y z
N MET A 1 -7.99 -33.55 2.22
CA MET A 1 -8.02 -32.15 1.76
C MET A 1 -6.59 -31.64 1.87
N SER A 2 -5.89 -31.43 0.76
CA SER A 2 -4.54 -30.82 0.78
C SER A 2 -4.66 -29.35 1.18
N ASP A 3 -3.72 -28.85 1.98
CA ASP A 3 -3.70 -27.44 2.37
C ASP A 3 -3.48 -26.58 1.10
N PRO A 4 -4.23 -25.49 0.89
CA PRO A 4 -4.01 -24.60 -0.26
C PRO A 4 -2.58 -24.06 -0.34
N LYS A 5 -1.83 -23.99 0.77
CA LYS A 5 -0.41 -23.65 0.80
C LYS A 5 0.47 -24.72 0.17
N ASP A 6 0.16 -26.01 0.33
CA ASP A 6 0.95 -27.10 -0.27
C ASP A 6 0.94 -27.01 -1.80
N ARG A 7 -0.21 -26.63 -2.37
CA ARG A 7 -0.35 -26.38 -3.80
C ARG A 7 0.49 -25.17 -4.24
N LEU A 8 0.48 -24.08 -3.47
CA LEU A 8 1.29 -22.90 -3.77
C LEU A 8 2.78 -23.20 -3.73
N TYR A 9 3.25 -23.97 -2.74
CA TYR A 9 4.64 -24.40 -2.66
C TYR A 9 5.05 -25.25 -3.86
N ALA A 10 4.19 -26.18 -4.30
CA ALA A 10 4.46 -26.99 -5.48
C ALA A 10 4.54 -26.15 -6.77
N LEU A 11 3.67 -25.15 -6.94
CA LEU A 11 3.70 -24.23 -8.08
C LEU A 11 4.95 -23.34 -8.06
N LEU A 12 5.35 -22.85 -6.89
CA LEU A 12 6.57 -22.06 -6.73
C LEU A 12 7.81 -22.90 -7.05
N ASP A 13 7.90 -24.11 -6.51
CA ASP A 13 8.99 -25.05 -6.80
C ASP A 13 9.09 -25.36 -8.30
N THR A 14 7.95 -25.62 -8.94
CA THR A 14 7.88 -25.85 -10.40
C THR A 14 8.37 -24.63 -11.18
N TYR A 15 7.92 -23.43 -10.81
CA TYR A 15 8.32 -22.19 -11.45
C TYR A 15 9.83 -21.93 -11.30
N THR A 16 10.41 -22.18 -10.13
CA THR A 16 11.85 -21.99 -9.89
C THR A 16 12.73 -22.96 -10.69
N ARG A 17 12.23 -24.14 -11.02
CA ARG A 17 12.95 -25.11 -11.87
C ARG A 17 12.73 -24.87 -13.35
N CYS A 18 11.54 -24.41 -13.74
CA CYS A 18 11.17 -24.19 -15.14
C CYS A 18 10.21 -22.98 -15.24
N PRO A 19 10.74 -21.76 -15.43
CA PRO A 19 9.94 -20.54 -15.40
C PRO A 19 9.20 -20.34 -16.73
N VAL A 20 8.19 -21.17 -16.98
CA VAL A 20 7.30 -21.04 -18.13
C VAL A 20 6.09 -20.18 -17.80
N GLU A 21 5.60 -19.43 -18.79
CA GLU A 21 4.47 -18.48 -18.62
C GLU A 21 3.18 -19.14 -18.12
N ALA A 22 2.93 -20.39 -18.49
CA ALA A 22 1.78 -21.14 -17.99
C ALA A 22 1.85 -21.36 -16.47
N THR A 23 3.01 -21.77 -15.95
CA THR A 23 3.24 -21.97 -14.51
C THR A 23 3.20 -20.67 -13.74
N ARG A 24 3.72 -19.58 -14.32
CA ARG A 24 3.62 -18.24 -13.75
C ARG A 24 2.16 -17.81 -13.60
N THR A 25 1.37 -17.94 -14.65
CA THR A 25 -0.05 -17.57 -14.67
C THR A 25 -0.83 -18.37 -13.62
N GLU A 26 -0.58 -19.67 -13.51
CA GLU A 26 -1.23 -20.53 -12.52
C GLU A 26 -0.83 -20.18 -11.08
N LEU A 27 0.43 -19.84 -10.84
CA LEU A 27 0.92 -19.38 -9.54
C LEU A 27 0.28 -18.04 -9.14
N GLU A 28 0.23 -17.06 -10.04
CA GLU A 28 -0.39 -15.75 -9.79
C GLU A 28 -1.89 -15.87 -9.48
N GLN A 29 -2.61 -16.71 -10.24
CA GLN A 29 -4.03 -16.97 -9.99
C GLN A 29 -4.26 -17.65 -8.64
N SER A 30 -3.44 -18.66 -8.32
CA SER A 30 -3.54 -19.40 -7.05
C SER A 30 -3.23 -18.50 -5.84
N LEU A 31 -2.24 -17.60 -5.96
CA LEU A 31 -1.91 -16.62 -4.92
C LEU A 31 -3.05 -15.64 -4.69
N ARG A 32 -3.66 -15.11 -5.76
CA ARG A 32 -4.79 -14.17 -5.66
C ARG A 32 -6.00 -14.82 -4.99
N ALA A 33 -6.30 -16.07 -5.32
CA ALA A 33 -7.37 -16.84 -4.67
C ALA A 33 -7.08 -17.02 -3.18
N TYR A 34 -5.89 -17.49 -2.83
CA TYR A 34 -5.48 -17.68 -1.44
C TYR A 34 -5.54 -16.37 -0.62
N GLN A 35 -5.05 -15.25 -1.17
CA GLN A 35 -5.13 -13.95 -0.51
C GLN A 35 -6.58 -13.52 -0.28
N THR A 36 -7.46 -13.72 -1.27
CA THR A 36 -8.88 -13.38 -1.17
C THR A 36 -9.55 -14.16 -0.04
N ASP A 37 -9.31 -15.48 0.02
CA ASP A 37 -9.87 -16.32 1.07
C ASP A 37 -9.28 -16.02 2.45
N TRP A 38 -7.97 -15.74 2.52
CA TRP A 38 -7.33 -15.32 3.75
C TRP A 38 -7.91 -14.01 4.27
N ILE A 39 -8.08 -13.01 3.40
CA ILE A 39 -8.75 -11.75 3.74
C ILE A 39 -10.17 -12.02 4.22
N ARG A 40 -10.97 -12.80 3.49
CA ARG A 40 -12.35 -13.12 3.90
C ARG A 40 -12.41 -13.80 5.28
N ALA A 41 -11.50 -14.72 5.55
CA ALA A 41 -11.44 -15.43 6.83
C ALA A 41 -11.00 -14.55 8.01
N HIS A 42 -10.22 -13.49 7.76
CA HIS A 42 -9.61 -12.65 8.80
C HIS A 42 -10.18 -11.22 8.87
N ALA A 43 -10.97 -10.78 7.90
CA ALA A 43 -11.52 -9.42 7.83
C ALA A 43 -12.64 -9.14 8.85
N GLY A 44 -13.00 -10.09 9.71
CA GLY A 44 -14.20 -10.00 10.54
C GLY A 44 -15.48 -10.15 9.71
N GLN A 45 -16.65 -10.20 10.36
CA GLN A 45 -17.91 -10.41 9.63
C GLN A 45 -18.13 -9.31 8.57
N PRO A 46 -18.52 -9.67 7.33
CA PRO A 46 -18.93 -8.68 6.35
C PRO A 46 -20.12 -7.89 6.91
N ALA A 47 -20.06 -6.56 6.80
CA ALA A 47 -21.18 -5.71 7.18
C ALA A 47 -22.45 -6.17 6.45
N PRO A 48 -23.63 -6.15 7.11
CA PRO A 48 -24.88 -6.52 6.47
C PRO A 48 -25.07 -5.67 5.20
N PRO A 49 -25.59 -6.26 4.11
CA PRO A 49 -25.74 -5.54 2.85
C PRO A 49 -26.66 -4.33 3.06
N PRO A 50 -26.29 -3.14 2.54
CA PRO A 50 -27.18 -1.99 2.59
C PRO A 50 -28.47 -2.28 1.78
N PRO A 51 -29.60 -1.66 2.15
CA PRO A 51 -30.84 -1.82 1.41
C PRO A 51 -30.64 -1.38 -0.06
N PRO A 52 -31.42 -1.94 -1.02
CA PRO A 52 -31.28 -1.60 -2.42
C PRO A 52 -31.58 -0.11 -2.62
N VAL A 53 -30.60 0.61 -3.16
CA VAL A 53 -30.80 1.99 -3.65
C VAL A 53 -31.21 1.93 -5.12
N GLU A 54 -32.44 2.35 -5.42
CA GLU A 54 -32.85 2.71 -6.77
C GLU A 54 -32.07 3.96 -7.18
N ASN A 55 -31.34 3.89 -8.31
CA ASN A 55 -30.39 4.85 -8.88
C ASN A 55 -28.96 4.87 -8.30
N PRO A 56 -28.00 4.17 -8.93
CA PRO A 56 -26.59 4.37 -8.67
C PRO A 56 -26.08 5.59 -9.45
N ALA A 57 -26.01 6.74 -8.79
CA ALA A 57 -24.96 7.69 -9.12
C ALA A 57 -23.63 7.11 -8.59
N PRO A 58 -22.52 7.13 -9.34
CA PRO A 58 -21.27 6.56 -8.87
C PRO A 58 -20.77 7.36 -7.66
N ALA A 59 -20.96 6.79 -6.47
CA ALA A 59 -20.33 7.29 -5.26
C ALA A 59 -18.81 7.07 -5.38
N PRO A 60 -17.97 8.09 -5.13
CA PRO A 60 -16.53 7.89 -5.10
C PRO A 60 -16.22 6.82 -4.05
N ALA A 61 -15.45 5.81 -4.46
CA ALA A 61 -15.04 4.73 -3.59
C ALA A 61 -14.42 5.31 -2.32
N ALA A 62 -15.04 5.06 -1.16
CA ALA A 62 -14.49 5.46 0.12
C ALA A 62 -13.14 4.74 0.29
N ARG A 63 -12.04 5.47 0.08
CA ARG A 63 -10.69 4.94 0.23
C ARG A 63 -10.56 4.37 1.65
N PRO A 64 -10.07 3.14 1.82
CA PRO A 64 -9.90 2.55 3.14
C PRO A 64 -9.00 3.46 3.99
N ARG A 65 -9.53 3.93 5.11
CA ARG A 65 -8.82 4.81 6.03
C ARG A 65 -7.75 3.97 6.73
N VAL A 66 -6.50 4.11 6.28
CA VAL A 66 -5.35 3.43 6.88
C VAL A 66 -5.26 3.88 8.34
N ALA A 67 -5.18 2.91 9.26
CA ALA A 67 -4.98 3.22 10.68
C ALA A 67 -3.65 3.94 10.86
N GLY A 68 -3.64 4.98 11.70
CA GLY A 68 -2.44 5.77 11.95
C GLY A 68 -1.27 4.92 12.49
N PRO A 69 -0.03 5.43 12.38
CA PRO A 69 1.16 4.73 12.84
C PRO A 69 1.08 4.42 14.34
N LYS A 70 1.47 3.20 14.72
CA LYS A 70 1.46 2.71 16.12
C LYS A 70 2.69 3.14 16.93
N PHE A 71 3.50 4.05 16.40
CA PHE A 71 4.74 4.54 17.01
C PHE A 71 4.67 6.06 17.18
N PRO A 72 5.38 6.62 18.18
CA PRO A 72 5.44 8.05 18.37
C PRO A 72 6.22 8.73 17.23
N ILE A 73 5.72 9.87 16.78
CA ILE A 73 6.38 10.74 15.79
C ILE A 73 6.65 12.08 16.46
N ALA A 74 7.87 12.61 16.33
CA ALA A 74 8.20 13.90 16.91
C ALA A 74 7.44 15.03 16.21
N ALA A 75 7.17 16.13 16.93
CA ALA A 75 6.42 17.26 16.37
C ALA A 75 7.08 17.83 15.10
N ALA A 76 8.41 17.97 15.09
CA ALA A 76 9.16 18.44 13.92
C ALA A 76 9.00 17.53 12.70
N ASP A 77 8.94 16.22 12.92
CA ASP A 77 8.75 15.22 11.87
C ASP A 77 7.32 15.31 11.30
N LEU A 78 6.31 15.54 12.15
CA LEU A 78 4.93 15.78 11.70
C LEU A 78 4.80 17.06 10.87
N GLU A 79 5.48 18.14 11.25
CA GLU A 79 5.49 19.38 10.46
C GLU A 79 6.12 19.17 9.08
N MET A 80 7.17 18.35 8.98
CA MET A 80 7.75 17.98 7.70
C MET A 80 6.74 17.23 6.81
N LEU A 81 6.04 16.23 7.37
CA LEU A 81 5.00 15.49 6.63
C LEU A 81 3.85 16.41 6.19
N LYS A 82 3.44 17.38 7.01
CA LYS A 82 2.43 18.38 6.62
C LYS A 82 2.91 19.23 5.45
N ARG A 83 4.16 19.68 5.45
CA ARG A 83 4.74 20.44 4.32
C ARG A 83 4.72 19.65 3.02
N LEU A 84 5.06 18.35 3.07
CA LEU A 84 4.95 17.47 1.91
C LEU A 84 3.49 17.35 1.43
N ALA A 85 2.54 17.25 2.36
CA ALA A 85 1.11 17.22 2.03
C ALA A 85 0.62 18.53 1.39
N ASP A 86 1.20 19.66 1.78
CA ASP A 86 0.89 20.99 1.23
C ASP A 86 1.56 21.24 -0.14
N GLY A 87 2.26 20.25 -0.69
CA GLY A 87 2.83 20.30 -2.03
C GLY A 87 4.29 20.76 -2.12
N TRP A 88 4.99 20.87 -0.99
CA TRP A 88 6.44 21.12 -1.01
C TRP A 88 7.18 19.92 -1.64
N PRO A 89 8.00 20.12 -2.69
CA PRO A 89 8.73 19.05 -3.36
C PRO A 89 10.01 18.68 -2.61
N GLY A 90 9.88 18.21 -1.37
CA GLY A 90 11.03 17.88 -0.53
C GLY A 90 11.87 16.75 -1.15
N THR A 91 13.19 16.89 -1.10
CA THR A 91 14.14 15.94 -1.67
C THR A 91 14.97 15.20 -0.61
N THR A 92 15.61 14.09 -1.00
CA THR A 92 16.58 13.38 -0.14
C THR A 92 17.80 14.23 0.25
N ALA A 93 18.11 15.29 -0.51
CA ALA A 93 19.15 16.25 -0.17
C ALA A 93 18.72 17.25 0.92
N GLU A 94 17.45 17.65 0.94
CA GLU A 94 16.93 18.65 1.89
C GLU A 94 16.51 18.03 3.24
N VAL A 95 16.10 16.76 3.24
CA VAL A 95 15.58 16.09 4.45
C VAL A 95 16.63 15.14 5.00
N THR A 96 17.45 15.59 5.94
CA THR A 96 18.55 14.81 6.53
C THR A 96 18.13 13.44 7.07
N ARG A 97 16.90 13.31 7.57
CA ARG A 97 16.34 12.07 8.14
C ARG A 97 15.43 11.30 7.18
N TRP A 98 15.50 11.54 5.86
CA TRP A 98 14.61 10.92 4.88
C TRP A 98 14.51 9.39 5.04
N ALA A 99 15.65 8.71 5.26
CA ALA A 99 15.69 7.26 5.42
C ALA A 99 14.92 6.76 6.66
N TRP A 100 14.76 7.59 7.70
CA TRP A 100 13.94 7.22 8.86
C TRP A 100 12.44 7.18 8.51
N PHE A 101 12.00 8.11 7.66
CA PHE A 101 10.61 8.18 7.19
C PHE A 101 10.31 7.04 6.23
N GLU A 102 11.22 6.74 5.29
CA GLU A 102 11.07 5.65 4.34
C GLU A 102 11.03 4.28 5.03
N ASN A 103 11.96 4.01 5.96
CA ASN A 103 11.99 2.76 6.73
C ASN A 103 10.72 2.52 7.56
N ARG A 104 9.96 3.57 7.86
CA ARG A 104 8.68 3.50 8.58
C ARG A 104 7.48 3.60 7.65
N GLU A 105 7.72 3.49 6.35
CA GLU A 105 6.73 3.56 5.30
C GLU A 105 5.90 4.85 5.39
N LEU A 106 6.44 5.96 5.90
CA LEU A 106 5.74 7.25 5.97
C LEU A 106 5.87 8.02 4.65
N VAL A 107 6.96 7.77 3.93
CA VAL A 107 7.24 8.34 2.62
C VAL A 107 7.75 7.26 1.67
N THR A 108 7.59 7.50 0.38
CA THR A 108 8.23 6.75 -0.71
C THR A 108 9.12 7.70 -1.51
N LEU A 109 10.11 7.15 -2.21
CA LEU A 109 10.99 7.90 -3.08
C LEU A 109 10.50 7.80 -4.52
N ASP A 110 10.26 8.96 -5.12
CA ASP A 110 9.99 9.09 -6.55
C ASP A 110 11.26 9.54 -7.27
N PRO A 111 11.54 9.00 -8.47
CA PRO A 111 12.61 9.51 -9.30
C PRO A 111 12.38 10.99 -9.63
N ASN A 112 13.47 11.76 -9.68
CA ASN A 112 13.38 13.16 -10.07
C ASN A 112 12.91 13.26 -11.53
N PRO A 113 11.85 14.04 -11.85
CA PRO A 113 11.34 14.17 -13.22
C PRO A 113 12.34 14.79 -14.19
N ALA A 114 13.36 15.50 -13.69
CA ALA A 114 14.46 16.01 -14.52
C ALA A 114 15.45 14.91 -14.97
N GLY A 115 15.30 13.67 -14.49
CA GLY A 115 16.16 12.53 -14.82
C GLY A 115 17.50 12.51 -14.07
N GLU A 116 17.91 13.64 -13.48
CA GLU A 116 19.13 13.79 -12.70
C GLU A 116 18.83 14.55 -11.39
N GLY A 117 19.56 14.22 -10.33
CA GLY A 117 19.45 14.88 -9.02
C GLY A 117 18.78 14.04 -7.93
N PRO A 118 18.56 14.63 -6.74
CA PRO A 118 18.03 13.91 -5.59
C PRO A 118 16.58 13.49 -5.81
N GLU A 119 16.24 12.32 -5.29
CA GLU A 119 14.89 11.76 -5.33
C GLU A 119 13.90 12.61 -4.54
N LEU A 120 12.65 12.61 -5.00
CA LEU A 120 11.56 13.34 -4.38
C LEU A 120 10.87 12.48 -3.33
N LEU A 121 10.54 13.09 -2.19
CA LEU A 121 9.80 12.45 -1.13
C LEU A 121 8.30 12.59 -1.40
N ARG A 122 7.60 11.46 -1.48
CA ARG A 122 6.14 11.40 -1.55
C ARG A 122 5.56 10.81 -0.29
N LEU A 123 4.45 11.36 0.18
CA LEU A 123 3.71 10.75 1.27
C LEU A 123 3.10 9.42 0.84
N SER A 124 3.40 8.37 1.60
CA SER A 124 2.72 7.09 1.49
C SER A 124 1.30 7.19 2.10
N PRO A 125 0.44 6.17 1.92
CA PRO A 125 -0.84 6.09 2.63
C PRO A 125 -0.72 6.19 4.16
N LEU A 126 0.35 5.63 4.75
CA LEU A 126 0.61 5.72 6.19
C LEU A 126 1.10 7.11 6.59
N GLY A 127 1.88 7.79 5.76
CA GLY A 127 2.27 9.19 5.95
C GLY A 127 1.08 10.14 5.98
N TRP A 128 0.14 9.95 5.05
CA TRP A 128 -1.14 10.68 5.05
C TRP A 128 -1.96 10.42 6.32
N ALA A 129 -2.06 9.15 6.74
CA ALA A 129 -2.73 8.79 7.97
C ALA A 129 -2.05 9.37 9.23
N ALA A 130 -0.72 9.47 9.23
CA ALA A 130 0.07 10.03 10.34
C ALA A 130 -0.27 11.50 10.63
N ILE A 131 -0.59 12.27 9.59
CA ILE A 131 -1.01 13.67 9.70
C ILE A 131 -2.54 13.84 9.73
N GLY A 132 -3.29 12.74 9.75
CA GLY A 132 -4.76 12.75 9.80
C GLY A 132 -5.44 13.26 8.53
N ARG A 133 -4.75 13.27 7.39
CA ARG A 133 -5.26 13.72 6.09
C ARG A 133 -5.41 12.54 5.12
N VAL A 134 -6.07 12.79 3.99
CA VAL A 134 -6.18 11.83 2.88
C VAL A 134 -5.41 12.36 1.66
N PRO A 135 -4.84 11.48 0.82
CA PRO A 135 -4.16 11.91 -0.39
C PRO A 135 -5.13 12.63 -1.34
N PRO A 136 -4.69 13.69 -2.06
CA PRO A 136 -5.48 14.30 -3.12
C PRO A 136 -5.80 13.28 -4.22
N ASP A 137 -6.89 13.52 -4.97
CA ASP A 137 -7.33 12.71 -6.11
C ASP A 137 -6.47 12.94 -7.36
#